data_AF-A0A915NIA9-F1
#
_entry.id   AF-A0A915NIA9-F1
#
_cell.length_a   1.000
_cell.length_b   1.000
_cell.length_c   1.000
_cell.angle_alpha   90.00
_cell.angle_beta   90.00
_cell.angle_gamma   90.00
#
_symmetry.space_group_name_H-M   'P 1'
#
loop_
_entity.id
_entity.type
_entity.pdbx_description
1 polymer ?
#
loop_
_entity_poly.entity_id
_entity_poly.type
_entity_poly.pdbx_seq_one_letter_code
_entity_poly.pdbx_strand_id
1 'polypeptide(L)'
;IRLLIEAVSRYKKSNIDVVAFSMGSPMARKAILGGICVDTGQYLGQPLTNLVHTFIGVAGANRDAEPLCKLLSWAEPCNQVNGISCNSAFLRDINSVVGYEAFSRISVIRSIDDTIVGNIACDGQSVSSINGQNDEIVVNIN
;
A
#
# COMPACT_ATOMS: atom_id res chain seq x y z
N ILE A 1 -0.09 5.06 -11.80
CA ILE A 1 0.87 4.11 -11.17
C ILE A 1 1.04 2.84 -12.02
N ARG A 2 -0.01 2.06 -12.28
CA ARG A 2 0.11 0.79 -13.04
C ARG A 2 0.85 0.93 -14.38
N LEU A 3 0.41 1.85 -15.23
CA LEU A 3 1.04 2.12 -16.53
C LEU A 3 2.52 2.52 -16.40
N LEU A 4 2.90 3.17 -15.31
CA LEU A 4 4.30 3.53 -15.04
C LEU A 4 5.14 2.29 -14.72
N ILE A 5 4.63 1.37 -13.90
CA ILE A 5 5.30 0.08 -13.60
C ILE A 5 5.55 -0.69 -14.90
N GLU A 6 4.52 -0.83 -15.73
CA GLU A 6 4.61 -1.51 -17.03
C GLU A 6 5.58 -0.80 -17.99
N ALA A 7 5.50 0.53 -18.09
CA ALA A 7 6.37 1.31 -18.96
C ALA A 7 7.84 1.22 -18.56
N VAL A 8 8.17 1.36 -17.27
CA VAL A 8 9.55 1.27 -16.78
C VAL A 8 10.10 -0.14 -16.95
N SER A 9 9.32 -1.18 -16.62
CA SER A 9 9.77 -2.57 -16.80
C SER A 9 10.03 -2.89 -18.28
N ARG A 10 9.17 -2.44 -19.20
CA ARG A 10 9.36 -2.60 -20.65
C ARG A 10 10.57 -1.82 -21.16
N TYR A 11 10.75 -0.58 -20.70
CA TYR A 11 11.89 0.25 -21.09
C TYR A 11 13.21 -0.38 -20.63
N LYS A 12 13.28 -0.83 -19.38
CA LYS A 12 14.46 -1.50 -18.79
C LYS A 12 14.63 -2.95 -19.26
N LYS A 13 13.61 -3.54 -19.90
CA LYS A 13 13.51 -4.97 -20.26
C LYS A 13 13.84 -5.91 -19.10
N SER A 14 13.43 -5.53 -17.89
CA SER A 14 13.68 -6.28 -16.66
C SER A 14 12.69 -5.91 -15.58
N ASN A 15 12.73 -6.65 -14.48
CA ASN A 15 11.98 -6.35 -13.28
C ASN A 15 12.46 -5.03 -12.65
N ILE A 16 11.55 -4.39 -11.92
CA ILE A 16 11.81 -3.12 -11.24
C ILE A 16 11.67 -3.26 -9.74
N ASP A 17 12.25 -2.33 -9.01
CA ASP A 17 11.97 -2.15 -7.59
C ASP A 17 11.00 -0.96 -7.44
N VAL A 18 10.04 -1.09 -6.51
CA VAL A 18 9.03 -0.07 -6.23
C VAL A 18 9.23 0.42 -4.80
N VAL A 19 9.47 1.72 -4.64
CA VAL A 19 9.47 2.39 -3.34
C VAL A 19 8.23 3.27 -3.27
N ALA A 20 7.35 3.01 -2.30
CA ALA A 20 6.07 3.68 -2.18
C ALA A 20 5.89 4.28 -0.79
N PHE A 21 5.62 5.59 -0.75
CA PHE A 21 5.57 6.37 0.49
C PHE A 21 4.14 6.79 0.86
N SER A 22 3.80 6.76 2.14
CA SER A 22 2.51 7.25 2.66
C SER A 22 1.31 6.59 1.94
N MET A 23 0.33 7.38 1.49
CA MET A 23 -0.80 6.94 0.68
C MET A 23 -0.37 6.28 -0.64
N GLY A 24 0.83 6.58 -1.14
CA GLY A 24 1.40 5.93 -2.31
C GLY A 24 1.59 4.43 -2.14
N SER A 25 1.82 3.94 -0.91
CA SER A 25 1.95 2.50 -0.61
C SER A 25 0.69 1.72 -0.97
N PRO A 26 -0.48 1.95 -0.35
CA PRO A 26 -1.69 1.20 -0.68
C PRO A 26 -2.15 1.44 -2.14
N MET A 27 -1.91 2.62 -2.72
CA MET A 27 -2.21 2.88 -4.13
C MET A 27 -1.33 2.06 -5.10
N ALA A 28 -0.03 1.96 -4.81
CA ALA A 28 0.88 1.11 -5.58
C ALA A 28 0.52 -0.37 -5.42
N ARG A 29 0.17 -0.78 -4.19
CA ARG A 29 -0.36 -2.12 -3.91
C ARG A 29 -1.61 -2.41 -4.77
N LYS A 30 -2.59 -1.51 -4.88
CA LYS A 30 -3.74 -1.75 -5.78
C LYS A 30 -3.32 -1.83 -7.25
N ALA A 31 -2.40 -0.98 -7.70
CA ALA A 31 -1.90 -1.03 -9.08
C ALA A 31 -1.20 -2.36 -9.41
N ILE A 32 -0.46 -2.92 -8.46
CA ILE A 32 0.23 -4.22 -8.58
C ILE A 32 -0.77 -5.38 -8.50
N LEU A 33 -1.73 -5.34 -7.57
CA LEU A 33 -2.77 -6.36 -7.44
C LEU A 33 -3.60 -6.46 -8.73
N GLY A 34 -3.94 -5.32 -9.32
CA GLY A 34 -4.88 -5.25 -10.42
C GLY A 34 -6.29 -5.60 -9.97
N GLY A 35 -6.96 -6.46 -10.74
CA GLY A 35 -8.33 -6.90 -10.44
C GLY A 35 -9.37 -5.79 -10.66
N ILE A 36 -10.50 -5.92 -9.98
CA ILE A 36 -11.64 -5.00 -10.11
C ILE A 36 -11.53 -3.89 -9.06
N CYS A 37 -11.76 -2.64 -9.44
CA CYS A 37 -11.84 -1.51 -8.51
C CYS A 37 -13.11 -1.58 -7.67
N VAL A 38 -12.99 -1.42 -6.35
CA VAL A 38 -14.09 -1.56 -5.39
C VAL A 38 -15.20 -0.51 -5.54
N ASP A 39 -14.89 0.64 -6.14
CA ASP A 39 -15.78 1.78 -6.31
C ASP A 39 -16.45 1.81 -7.69
N THR A 40 -15.66 1.69 -8.75
CA THR A 40 -16.09 1.87 -10.14
C THR A 40 -16.42 0.56 -10.84
N GLY A 41 -15.99 -0.58 -10.31
CA GLY A 41 -16.05 -1.87 -10.99
C GLY A 41 -15.09 -1.98 -12.19
N GLN A 42 -14.23 -0.98 -12.43
CA GLN A 42 -13.28 -1.01 -13.53
C GLN A 42 -12.26 -2.14 -13.32
N TYR A 43 -12.01 -2.92 -14.37
CA TYR A 43 -10.95 -3.92 -14.36
C TYR A 43 -9.59 -3.30 -14.71
N LEU A 44 -8.64 -3.38 -13.78
CA LEU A 44 -7.28 -2.84 -13.92
C LEU A 44 -6.31 -3.79 -14.64
N GLY A 45 -6.70 -5.04 -14.88
CA GLY A 45 -5.83 -6.07 -15.45
C GLY A 45 -5.33 -7.09 -14.43
N GLN A 46 -4.51 -8.02 -14.91
CA GLN A 46 -3.92 -9.10 -14.10
C GLN A 46 -2.87 -8.55 -13.11
N PRO A 47 -2.51 -9.30 -12.06
CA PRO A 47 -1.45 -8.90 -11.13
C PRO A 47 -0.11 -8.63 -11.85
N LEU A 48 0.63 -7.61 -11.38
CA LEU A 48 1.97 -7.25 -11.87
C LEU A 48 3.10 -7.77 -10.98
N THR A 49 2.82 -8.72 -10.07
CA THR A 49 3.81 -9.30 -9.14
C THR A 49 5.10 -9.69 -9.85
N ASN A 50 4.99 -10.34 -11.01
CA ASN A 50 6.13 -10.79 -11.81
C ASN A 50 6.93 -9.65 -12.47
N LEU A 51 6.47 -8.40 -12.45
CA LEU A 51 7.23 -7.24 -12.92
C LEU A 51 7.99 -6.52 -11.79
N VAL A 52 7.59 -6.77 -10.53
CA VAL A 52 8.16 -6.11 -9.36
C VAL A 52 9.07 -7.08 -8.61
N HIS A 53 10.37 -6.83 -8.66
CA HIS A 53 11.37 -7.62 -7.94
C HIS A 53 11.33 -7.31 -6.45
N THR A 54 11.44 -6.04 -6.07
CA THR A 54 11.35 -5.60 -4.67
C THR A 54 10.23 -4.58 -4.49
N PHE A 55 9.49 -4.67 -3.40
CA PHE A 55 8.58 -3.62 -2.95
C PHE A 55 9.03 -3.09 -1.58
N ILE A 56 9.16 -1.78 -1.45
CA ILE A 56 9.50 -1.10 -0.20
C ILE A 56 8.38 -0.11 0.13
N GLY A 57 7.60 -0.39 1.17
CA GLY A 57 6.63 0.54 1.74
C GLY A 57 7.29 1.43 2.78
N VAL A 58 7.16 2.75 2.66
CA VAL A 58 7.71 3.72 3.62
C VAL A 58 6.57 4.52 4.23
N ALA A 59 6.37 4.41 5.55
CA ALA A 59 5.26 5.03 6.27
C ALA A 59 3.91 4.79 5.58
N GLY A 60 3.67 3.56 5.07
CA GLY A 60 2.50 3.26 4.26
C GLY A 60 1.20 3.28 5.06
N ALA A 61 0.13 3.82 4.49
CA ALA A 61 -1.23 3.73 5.04
C ALA A 61 -1.90 2.39 4.63
N ASN A 62 -1.27 1.27 4.96
CA ASN A 62 -1.61 -0.05 4.41
C ASN A 62 -2.81 -0.72 5.11
N ARG A 63 -3.10 -0.31 6.35
CA ARG A 63 -4.21 -0.82 7.16
C ARG A 63 -5.15 0.25 7.69
N ASP A 64 -4.65 1.47 7.80
CA ASP A 64 -5.39 2.61 8.35
C ASP A 64 -4.66 3.91 7.99
N ALA A 65 -5.30 5.03 8.28
CA ALA A 65 -4.69 6.35 8.39
C ALA A 65 -5.47 7.18 9.41
N GLU A 66 -5.83 6.56 10.54
CA GLU A 66 -6.78 7.11 11.51
C GLU A 66 -6.43 8.53 11.99
N PRO A 67 -5.16 8.86 12.34
CA PRO A 67 -4.83 10.22 12.75
C PRO A 67 -5.16 11.26 11.67
N LEU A 68 -4.78 10.98 10.42
CA LEU A 68 -5.11 11.82 9.27
C LEU A 68 -6.62 11.89 9.04
N CYS A 69 -7.33 10.76 9.06
CA CYS A 69 -8.74 10.69 8.75
C CYS A 69 -9.67 11.15 9.87
N LYS A 70 -9.20 11.21 11.12
CA LYS A 70 -9.86 11.95 12.20
C LYS A 70 -9.77 13.45 11.98
N LEU A 71 -8.61 13.95 11.56
CA LEU A 71 -8.39 15.38 11.32
C LEU A 71 -9.09 15.86 10.04
N LEU A 72 -9.07 15.05 8.99
CA LEU A 72 -9.58 15.36 7.66
C LEU A 72 -10.72 14.42 7.27
N SER A 73 -11.69 14.24 8.16
CA SER A 73 -12.82 13.33 7.94
C SER A 73 -13.69 13.67 6.72
N TRP A 74 -13.66 14.92 6.27
CA TRP A 74 -14.34 15.40 5.06
C TRP A 74 -13.54 15.15 3.78
N ALA A 75 -12.25 14.79 3.88
CA ALA A 75 -11.40 14.61 2.72
C ALA A 75 -11.71 13.29 2.02
N GLU A 76 -11.77 13.35 0.69
CA GLU A 76 -12.03 12.21 -0.18
C GLU A 76 -11.24 10.93 0.17
N PRO A 77 -9.93 10.97 0.51
CA PRO A 77 -9.19 9.75 0.85
C PRO A 77 -9.67 9.03 2.12
N CYS A 78 -10.57 9.61 2.92
CA CYS A 78 -11.00 9.09 4.22
C CYS A 78 -12.41 8.49 4.20
N ASN A 79 -12.87 8.03 3.03
CA ASN A 79 -14.15 7.34 2.91
C ASN A 79 -14.03 5.80 3.06
N GLN A 80 -15.15 5.13 3.29
CA GLN A 80 -15.24 3.69 3.54
C GLN A 80 -15.26 2.81 2.27
N VAL A 81 -15.28 3.40 1.07
CA VAL A 81 -15.30 2.69 -0.20
C VAL A 81 -13.89 2.59 -0.78
N ASN A 82 -13.35 3.68 -1.33
CA ASN A 82 -12.04 3.72 -1.97
C ASN A 82 -10.97 4.48 -1.15
N GLY A 83 -11.28 4.83 0.09
CA GLY A 83 -10.37 5.53 0.99
C GLY A 83 -9.45 4.61 1.80
N ILE A 84 -8.64 5.23 2.66
CA ILE A 84 -7.63 4.61 3.54
C ILE A 84 -8.06 4.58 5.01
N SER A 85 -9.34 4.81 5.30
CA SER A 85 -9.87 4.59 6.64
C SER A 85 -9.88 3.10 6.99
N CYS A 86 -9.62 2.79 8.26
CA CYS A 86 -9.82 1.46 8.83
C CYS A 86 -11.03 0.73 8.22
N ASN A 87 -10.81 -0.51 7.79
CA ASN A 87 -11.83 -1.38 7.21
C ASN A 87 -12.54 -0.82 5.95
N SER A 88 -11.96 0.14 5.21
CA SER A 88 -12.52 0.52 3.91
C SER A 88 -12.55 -0.67 2.94
N ALA A 89 -13.45 -0.65 1.96
CA ALA A 89 -13.50 -1.71 0.95
C ALA A 89 -12.17 -1.84 0.18
N PHE A 90 -11.52 -0.71 -0.09
CA PHE A 90 -10.20 -0.66 -0.72
C PHE A 90 -9.10 -1.30 0.14
N LEU A 91 -9.02 -0.99 1.43
CA LEU A 91 -8.02 -1.60 2.30
C LEU A 91 -8.28 -3.10 2.51
N ARG A 92 -9.55 -3.53 2.56
CA ARG A 92 -9.87 -4.97 2.58
C ARG A 92 -9.44 -5.67 1.28
N ASP A 93 -9.67 -5.04 0.13
CA ASP A 93 -9.29 -5.58 -1.17
C ASP A 93 -7.78 -5.79 -1.28
N ILE A 94 -6.97 -4.75 -1.02
CA ILE A 94 -5.50 -4.87 -1.11
C ILE A 94 -4.90 -5.78 -0.03
N ASN A 95 -5.58 -6.04 1.08
CA ASN A 95 -5.10 -6.94 2.13
C ASN A 95 -5.65 -8.37 2.01
N SER A 96 -6.51 -8.64 1.02
CA SER A 96 -7.12 -9.96 0.79
C SER A 96 -6.16 -11.00 0.19
N VAL A 97 -5.08 -10.55 -0.43
CA VAL A 97 -4.04 -11.38 -1.03
C VAL A 97 -2.71 -11.10 -0.33
N VAL A 98 -1.95 -12.15 -0.04
CA VAL A 98 -0.68 -12.08 0.69
C VAL A 98 0.48 -12.08 -0.31
N GLY A 99 1.46 -11.18 -0.13
CA GLY A 99 2.76 -11.24 -0.81
C GLY A 99 2.73 -10.99 -2.33
N TYR A 100 1.69 -10.34 -2.85
CA TYR A 100 1.58 -10.09 -4.29
C TYR A 100 2.34 -8.84 -4.73
N GLU A 101 2.84 -8.02 -3.81
CA GLU A 101 3.48 -6.74 -4.07
C GLU A 101 4.80 -6.90 -4.83
N ALA A 102 5.50 -8.02 -4.64
CA ALA A 102 6.75 -8.34 -5.33
C ALA A 102 7.00 -9.85 -5.32
N PHE A 103 7.71 -10.38 -6.32
CA PHE A 103 8.02 -11.81 -6.37
C PHE A 103 9.25 -12.21 -5.53
N SER A 104 10.15 -11.26 -5.22
CA SER A 104 11.40 -11.55 -4.51
C SER A 104 11.34 -11.08 -3.05
N ARG A 105 11.09 -9.79 -2.82
CA ARG A 105 11.17 -9.22 -1.46
C ARG A 105 10.24 -8.04 -1.23
N ILE A 106 9.60 -8.03 -0.07
CA ILE A 106 8.70 -6.98 0.41
C ILE A 106 9.23 -6.49 1.75
N SER A 107 9.53 -5.20 1.86
CA SER A 107 10.05 -4.61 3.10
C SER A 107 9.24 -3.38 3.49
N VAL A 108 9.14 -3.12 4.79
CA VAL A 108 8.46 -1.94 5.32
C VAL A 108 9.42 -1.10 6.16
N ILE A 109 9.38 0.21 5.98
CA ILE A 109 10.06 1.19 6.82
C ILE A 109 8.98 2.03 7.49
N ARG A 110 8.98 2.11 8.81
CA ARG A 110 7.99 2.90 9.57
C ARG A 110 8.63 3.59 10.77
N SER A 111 7.95 4.62 11.28
CA SER A 111 8.25 5.24 12.57
C SER A 111 7.18 4.88 13.60
N ILE A 112 7.57 4.66 14.86
CA ILE A 112 6.59 4.56 15.96
C ILE A 112 6.02 5.94 16.35
N ASP A 113 6.69 7.01 15.94
CA ASP A 113 6.33 8.41 16.21
C ASP A 113 5.60 9.05 15.02
N ASP A 114 5.16 8.26 14.03
CA ASP A 114 4.43 8.79 12.87
C ASP A 114 3.03 9.28 13.29
N THR A 115 2.85 10.60 13.29
CA THR A 115 1.59 11.25 13.67
C THR A 115 0.64 11.49 12.50
N ILE A 116 1.07 11.17 11.27
CA ILE A 116 0.27 11.39 10.06
C ILE A 116 -0.49 10.11 9.70
N VAL A 117 0.21 9.03 9.37
CA VAL A 117 -0.45 7.75 9.11
C VAL A 117 -0.77 7.00 10.40
N GLY A 118 0.00 7.24 11.46
CA GLY A 118 -0.13 6.54 12.73
C GLY A 118 0.76 5.31 12.84
N ASN A 119 0.90 4.81 14.07
CA ASN A 119 1.72 3.62 14.36
C ASN A 119 0.89 2.34 14.38
N ILE A 120 -0.23 2.32 15.10
CA ILE A 120 -1.10 1.15 15.29
C ILE A 120 -2.45 1.38 14.62
N ALA A 121 -2.86 0.44 13.78
CA ALA A 121 -4.15 0.41 13.11
C ALA A 121 -5.26 -0.13 14.03
N CYS A 122 -6.51 0.07 13.61
CA CYS A 122 -7.69 -0.42 14.32
C CYS A 122 -7.75 -1.95 14.55
N ASP A 123 -7.00 -2.75 13.79
CA ASP A 123 -6.90 -4.21 13.95
C ASP A 123 -5.76 -4.63 14.90
N GLY A 124 -5.11 -3.66 15.55
CA GLY A 124 -4.00 -3.88 16.48
C GLY A 124 -2.65 -4.12 15.79
N GLN A 125 -2.60 -4.14 14.46
CA GLN A 125 -1.35 -4.28 13.70
C GLN A 125 -0.72 -2.92 13.43
N SER A 126 0.55 -2.92 13.02
CA SER A 126 1.20 -1.71 12.53
C SER A 126 0.47 -1.17 11.29
N VAL A 127 0.19 0.13 11.25
CA VAL A 127 -0.49 0.81 10.12
C VAL A 127 0.22 0.53 8.80
N SER A 128 1.55 0.53 8.83
CA SER A 128 2.41 0.33 7.65
C SER A 128 2.66 -1.12 7.28
N SER A 129 2.27 -2.07 8.11
CA SER A 129 2.52 -3.48 7.84
C SER A 129 1.83 -3.97 6.56
N ILE A 130 2.48 -4.90 5.87
CA ILE A 130 1.99 -5.58 4.66
C ILE A 130 1.97 -7.08 4.94
N ASN A 131 0.86 -7.74 4.62
CA ASN A 131 0.74 -9.19 4.76
C ASN A 131 1.78 -9.90 3.90
N GLY A 132 2.67 -10.67 4.54
CA GLY A 132 3.74 -11.40 3.86
C GLY A 132 5.02 -10.58 3.63
N GLN A 133 5.18 -9.41 4.28
CA GLN A 133 6.46 -8.69 4.26
C GLN A 133 7.60 -9.57 4.82
N ASN A 134 8.76 -9.48 4.19
CA ASN A 134 9.97 -10.20 4.58
C ASN A 134 10.73 -9.46 5.68
N ASP A 135 10.72 -8.13 5.66
CA ASP A 135 11.51 -7.31 6.58
C ASP A 135 10.74 -6.10 7.09
N GLU A 136 11.14 -5.62 8.26
CA GLU A 136 10.68 -4.37 8.85
C GLU A 136 11.86 -3.57 9.39
N ILE A 137 11.88 -2.28 9.09
CA ILE A 137 12.75 -1.29 9.73
C ILE A 137 11.85 -0.35 10.52
N VAL A 138 12.08 -0.32 11.83
CA VAL A 138 11.37 0.56 12.76
C VAL A 138 12.32 1.66 13.21
N VAL A 139 11.95 2.90 12.91
CA VAL A 139 12.70 4.09 13.30
C VAL A 139 12.04 4.70 14.54
N ASN A 140 12.87 5.20 15.45
CA ASN A 140 12.47 6.04 16.58
C ASN A 140 13.14 7.40 16.37
N ILE A 141 12.35 8.45 16.22
CA ILE A 141 12.84 9.80 15.91
C ILE A 141 12.64 10.64 17.18
N ASN A 142 13.47 10.37 18.19
CA ASN A 142 13.61 11.21 19.38
C ASN A 142 14.58 12.36 19.14
#